data_AF-A0A535ZY21-F1
#
_entry.id   AF-A0A535ZY21-F1
#
_cell.length_a   1.000
_cell.length_b   1.000
_cell.length_c   1.000
_cell.angle_alpha   90.00
_cell.angle_beta   90.00
_cell.angle_gamma   90.00
#
_symmetry.space_group_name_H-M   'P 1'
#
loop_
_entity.id
_entity.type
_entity.pdbx_description
1 polymer ?
#
loop_
_entity_poly.entity_id
_entity_poly.type
_entity_poly.pdbx_seq_one_letter_code
_entity_poly.pdbx_strand_id
1 'polypeptide(L)'
;MGDHRGERKALVPKELPPEAAQHLLMQIKAQASTEFGSIQQHQGTLARAQEPQDHAWALRVMAEELRHGYQMVHLLTSADWSPVTDTKAADMVEEILSMQTGSHVLAAFNLEYDSFGDSIAFAAFIDRVGKYQLTMQKVNAYAPMAASMPPMLPGSRDVRRRTRRADEREVRPQGHGQP
;
A
#
# COMPACT_ATOMS: atom_id res chain seq x y z
N MET A 1 -11.33 -6.08 17.90
CA MET A 1 -10.59 -5.59 19.08
C MET A 1 -11.09 -4.19 19.38
N GLY A 2 -10.79 -3.64 20.55
CA GLY A 2 -11.29 -2.33 20.99
C GLY A 2 -12.76 -2.36 21.41
N ASP A 3 -13.30 -1.17 21.71
CA ASP A 3 -14.61 -0.98 22.33
C ASP A 3 -15.76 -1.48 21.45
N HIS A 4 -15.59 -1.44 20.13
CA HIS A 4 -16.57 -1.89 19.12
C HIS A 4 -16.36 -3.35 18.68
N ARG A 5 -15.82 -4.20 19.56
CA ARG A 5 -15.52 -5.60 19.21
C ARG A 5 -16.81 -6.38 18.93
N GLY A 6 -16.88 -6.99 17.74
CA GLY A 6 -17.99 -7.84 17.32
C GLY A 6 -19.02 -7.10 16.46
N GLU A 7 -18.93 -5.78 16.38
CA GLU A 7 -19.74 -4.98 15.48
C GLU A 7 -19.33 -5.20 14.01
N ARG A 8 -20.27 -4.92 13.11
CA ARG A 8 -20.02 -4.92 11.67
C ARG A 8 -19.08 -3.76 11.32
N LYS A 9 -18.10 -4.03 10.47
CA LYS A 9 -17.21 -2.99 9.92
C LYS A 9 -18.00 -1.96 9.10
N ALA A 10 -17.63 -0.70 9.22
CA ALA A 10 -18.17 0.41 8.43
C ALA A 10 -17.83 0.23 6.94
N LEU A 11 -18.79 0.48 6.05
CA LEU A 11 -18.64 0.46 4.60
C LEU A 11 -18.42 1.85 4.02
N VAL A 12 -18.94 2.88 4.69
CA VAL A 12 -18.80 4.30 4.30
C VAL A 12 -18.28 5.14 5.47
N PRO A 13 -17.54 6.23 5.23
CA PRO A 13 -16.92 7.02 6.31
C PRO A 13 -17.90 7.52 7.37
N LYS A 14 -19.12 7.91 6.96
CA LYS A 14 -20.18 8.38 7.87
C LYS A 14 -20.70 7.35 8.89
N GLU A 15 -20.41 6.06 8.70
CA GLU A 15 -20.77 5.01 9.66
C GLU A 15 -19.76 4.92 10.81
N LEU A 16 -18.61 5.60 10.72
CA LEU A 16 -17.63 5.67 11.80
C LEU A 16 -17.96 6.83 12.75
N PRO A 17 -17.53 6.75 14.03
CA PRO A 17 -17.48 7.91 14.90
C PRO A 17 -16.71 9.07 14.23
N PRO A 18 -17.15 10.34 14.36
CA PRO A 18 -16.55 11.46 13.64
C PRO A 18 -15.03 11.58 13.80
N GLU A 19 -14.52 11.43 15.02
CA GLU A 19 -13.08 11.45 15.31
C GLU A 19 -12.34 10.29 14.62
N ALA A 20 -12.92 9.09 14.64
CA ALA A 20 -12.34 7.91 13.98
C ALA A 20 -12.30 8.08 12.45
N ALA A 21 -13.32 8.73 11.87
CA ALA A 21 -13.35 9.04 10.43
C ALA A 21 -12.27 10.05 10.04
N GLN A 22 -12.05 11.08 10.86
CA GLN A 22 -10.97 12.07 10.67
C GLN A 22 -9.59 11.41 10.75
N HIS A 23 -9.35 10.58 11.78
CA HIS A 23 -8.10 9.84 11.93
C HIS A 23 -7.88 8.87 10.76
N LEU A 24 -8.91 8.19 10.30
CA LEU A 24 -8.84 7.32 9.13
C LEU A 24 -8.44 8.09 7.87
N LEU A 25 -9.04 9.26 7.62
CA LEU A 25 -8.70 10.09 6.48
C LEU A 25 -7.22 10.51 6.51
N MET A 26 -6.74 10.99 7.66
CA MET A 26 -5.32 11.33 7.85
C MET A 26 -4.41 10.12 7.62
N GLN A 27 -4.79 8.93 8.10
CA GLN A 27 -4.03 7.69 7.88
C GLN A 27 -3.96 7.32 6.40
N ILE A 28 -5.06 7.44 5.65
CA ILE A 28 -5.07 7.13 4.21
C ILE A 28 -4.17 8.12 3.46
N LYS A 29 -4.26 9.43 3.75
CA LYS A 29 -3.39 10.45 3.15
C LYS A 29 -1.92 10.20 3.48
N ALA A 30 -1.61 9.90 4.74
CA ALA A 30 -0.25 9.61 5.18
C ALA A 30 0.30 8.36 4.48
N GLN A 31 -0.47 7.26 4.43
CA GLN A 31 -0.07 6.05 3.72
C GLN A 31 0.19 6.35 2.24
N ALA A 32 -0.73 7.03 1.54
CA ALA A 32 -0.53 7.40 0.14
C ALA A 32 0.77 8.21 -0.06
N SER A 33 0.99 9.22 0.78
CA SER A 33 2.22 10.03 0.75
C SER A 33 3.48 9.19 0.92
N THR A 34 3.48 8.18 1.81
CA THR A 34 4.66 7.35 2.02
C THR A 34 4.94 6.44 0.83
N GLU A 35 3.91 5.87 0.20
CA GLU A 35 4.09 5.03 -1.00
C GLU A 35 4.70 5.86 -2.14
N PHE A 36 4.20 7.06 -2.39
CA PHE A 36 4.76 7.93 -3.44
C PHE A 36 6.15 8.47 -3.08
N GLY A 37 6.41 8.81 -1.82
CA GLY A 37 7.74 9.21 -1.36
C GLY A 37 8.76 8.08 -1.52
N SER A 38 8.36 6.83 -1.25
CA SER A 38 9.21 5.64 -1.49
C SER A 38 9.66 5.57 -2.95
N ILE A 39 8.77 5.83 -3.91
CA ILE A 39 9.13 5.86 -5.35
C ILE A 39 10.21 6.90 -5.62
N GLN A 40 10.06 8.11 -5.07
CA GLN A 40 11.02 9.20 -5.26
C GLN A 40 12.39 8.84 -4.69
N GLN A 41 12.44 8.27 -3.48
CA GLN A 41 13.68 7.81 -2.85
C GLN A 41 14.37 6.71 -3.67
N HIS A 42 13.60 5.77 -4.24
CA HIS A 42 14.13 4.69 -5.07
C HIS A 42 14.62 5.13 -6.46
N GLN A 43 14.30 6.34 -6.92
CA GLN A 43 14.91 6.90 -8.14
C GLN A 43 16.44 7.00 -7.99
N GLY A 44 16.92 7.38 -6.79
CA GLY A 44 18.35 7.43 -6.48
C GLY A 44 19.00 6.03 -6.44
N THR A 45 18.27 5.01 -6.00
CA THR A 45 18.74 3.61 -6.05
C THR A 45 18.84 3.13 -7.50
N LEU A 46 17.83 3.44 -8.32
CA LEU A 46 17.81 3.06 -9.73
C LEU A 46 18.97 3.71 -10.50
N ALA A 47 19.26 4.99 -10.26
CA ALA A 47 20.33 5.72 -10.93
C ALA A 47 21.75 5.21 -10.55
N ARG A 48 21.90 4.60 -9.37
CA ARG A 48 23.19 4.12 -8.84
C ARG A 48 23.39 2.62 -8.96
N ALA A 49 22.35 1.87 -9.36
CA ALA A 49 22.45 0.44 -9.58
C ALA A 49 23.53 0.16 -10.64
N GLN A 50 24.44 -0.78 -10.36
CA GLN A 50 25.52 -1.12 -11.29
C GLN A 50 25.17 -2.33 -12.15
N GLU A 51 24.36 -3.26 -11.59
CA GLU A 51 23.97 -4.48 -12.27
C GLU A 51 22.56 -4.38 -12.87
N PRO A 52 22.28 -4.99 -14.03
CA PRO A 52 20.93 -5.05 -14.59
C PRO A 52 19.91 -5.68 -13.64
N GLN A 53 20.37 -6.62 -12.81
CA GLN A 53 19.51 -7.28 -11.83
C GLN A 53 19.02 -6.31 -10.74
N ASP A 54 19.88 -5.39 -10.29
CA ASP A 54 19.53 -4.40 -9.27
C ASP A 54 18.55 -3.36 -9.83
N HIS A 55 18.72 -2.96 -11.10
CA HIS A 55 17.76 -2.11 -11.80
C HIS A 55 16.37 -2.76 -11.85
N ALA A 56 16.31 -4.04 -12.23
CA ALA A 56 15.06 -4.79 -12.29
C ALA A 56 14.38 -4.90 -10.91
N TRP A 57 15.17 -5.02 -9.83
CA TRP A 57 14.64 -5.02 -8.46
C TRP A 57 14.12 -3.65 -8.04
N ALA A 58 14.87 -2.57 -8.28
CA ALA A 58 14.44 -1.20 -7.96
C ALA A 58 13.15 -0.83 -8.70
N LEU A 59 13.07 -1.08 -10.02
CA LEU A 59 11.86 -0.85 -10.81
C LEU A 59 10.67 -1.66 -10.31
N ARG A 60 10.90 -2.91 -9.88
CA ARG A 60 9.85 -3.74 -9.31
C ARG A 60 9.32 -3.16 -8.01
N VAL A 61 10.20 -2.69 -7.11
CA VAL A 61 9.79 -2.02 -5.87
C VAL A 61 8.97 -0.78 -6.20
N MET A 62 9.48 0.13 -7.03
CA MET A 62 8.76 1.34 -7.45
C MET A 62 7.38 1.04 -8.03
N ALA A 63 7.23 -0.01 -8.83
CA ALA A 63 5.94 -0.43 -9.37
C ALA A 63 4.98 -0.97 -8.29
N GLU A 64 5.49 -1.63 -7.24
CA GLU A 64 4.68 -2.02 -6.09
C GLU A 64 4.18 -0.82 -5.31
N GLU A 65 5.06 0.13 -5.01
CA GLU A 65 4.71 1.34 -4.27
C GLU A 65 3.72 2.20 -5.07
N LEU A 66 3.87 2.29 -6.39
CA LEU A 66 2.88 2.95 -7.25
C LEU A 66 1.50 2.30 -7.13
N ARG A 67 1.45 0.95 -7.16
CA ARG A 67 0.21 0.21 -6.98
C ARG A 67 -0.38 0.45 -5.59
N HIS A 68 0.44 0.48 -4.54
CA HIS A 68 0.01 0.78 -3.17
C HIS A 68 -0.56 2.19 -3.04
N GLY A 69 0.14 3.20 -3.55
CA GLY A 69 -0.32 4.59 -3.58
C GLY A 69 -1.65 4.72 -4.31
N TYR A 70 -1.80 4.04 -5.45
CA TYR A 70 -3.07 4.01 -6.19
C TYR A 70 -4.21 3.35 -5.39
N GLN A 71 -3.94 2.30 -4.63
CA GLN A 71 -4.95 1.70 -3.75
C GLN A 71 -5.42 2.69 -2.67
N MET A 72 -4.53 3.52 -2.12
CA MET A 72 -4.90 4.53 -1.13
C MET A 72 -5.68 5.68 -1.75
N VAL A 73 -5.26 6.16 -2.93
CA VAL A 73 -6.00 7.14 -3.73
C VAL A 73 -7.40 6.64 -4.05
N HIS A 74 -7.54 5.35 -4.41
CA HIS A 74 -8.85 4.76 -4.67
C HIS A 74 -9.78 4.84 -3.45
N LEU A 75 -9.28 4.70 -2.22
CA LEU A 75 -10.09 4.87 -0.99
C LEU A 75 -10.56 6.32 -0.81
N LEU A 76 -9.76 7.30 -1.23
CA LEU A 76 -10.14 8.72 -1.20
C LEU A 76 -11.23 9.05 -2.22
N THR A 77 -11.16 8.45 -3.41
CA THR A 77 -12.06 8.79 -4.53
C THR A 77 -13.32 7.94 -4.60
N SER A 78 -13.36 6.77 -3.94
CA SER A 78 -14.49 5.82 -4.02
C SER A 78 -15.53 5.99 -2.91
N ALA A 79 -15.27 6.84 -1.91
CA ALA A 79 -16.16 7.08 -0.78
C ALA A 79 -16.53 8.56 -0.66
N ASP A 80 -17.68 8.82 -0.04
CA ASP A 80 -18.11 10.17 0.32
C ASP A 80 -17.44 10.59 1.64
N TRP A 81 -16.50 11.53 1.53
CA TRP A 81 -15.75 12.11 2.64
C TRP A 81 -16.30 13.47 3.10
N SER A 82 -17.39 13.98 2.49
CA SER A 82 -17.98 15.28 2.85
C SER A 82 -18.41 15.42 4.32
N PRO A 83 -18.76 14.34 5.06
CA PRO A 83 -19.02 14.47 6.50
C PRO A 83 -17.76 14.66 7.35
N VAL A 84 -16.57 14.50 6.77
CA VAL A 84 -15.26 14.51 7.44
C VAL A 84 -14.44 15.73 7.03
N THR A 85 -14.53 16.16 5.77
CA THR A 85 -13.77 17.29 5.21
C THR A 85 -14.56 17.99 4.11
N ASP A 86 -14.35 19.30 3.98
CA ASP A 86 -14.84 20.11 2.85
C ASP A 86 -13.93 20.00 1.61
N THR A 87 -12.73 19.44 1.75
CA THR A 87 -11.80 19.24 0.62
C THR A 87 -12.33 18.17 -0.32
N LYS A 88 -12.39 18.46 -1.62
CA LYS A 88 -12.82 17.47 -2.61
C LYS A 88 -11.78 16.37 -2.74
N ALA A 89 -12.24 15.16 -3.08
CA ALA A 89 -11.34 14.02 -3.30
C ALA A 89 -10.27 14.30 -4.37
N ALA A 90 -10.61 15.02 -5.45
CA ALA A 90 -9.66 15.41 -6.48
C ALA A 90 -8.53 16.30 -5.92
N ASP A 91 -8.89 17.32 -5.14
CA ASP A 91 -7.92 18.25 -4.54
C ASP A 91 -7.01 17.54 -3.55
N MET A 92 -7.53 16.60 -2.74
CA MET A 92 -6.72 15.77 -1.85
C MET A 92 -5.73 14.89 -2.63
N VAL A 93 -6.15 14.34 -3.76
CA VAL A 93 -5.28 13.51 -4.61
C VAL A 93 -4.21 14.37 -5.28
N GLU A 94 -4.57 15.55 -5.78
CA GLU A 94 -3.62 16.51 -6.34
C GLU A 94 -2.57 16.95 -5.30
N GLU A 95 -3.00 17.28 -4.09
CA GLU A 95 -2.11 17.59 -2.97
C GLU A 95 -1.09 16.46 -2.76
N ILE A 96 -1.55 15.21 -2.64
CA ILE A 96 -0.68 14.04 -2.42
C ILE A 96 0.30 13.83 -3.58
N LEU A 97 -0.18 13.89 -4.82
CA LEU A 97 0.65 13.64 -6.01
C LEU A 97 1.64 14.78 -6.28
N SER A 98 1.36 15.99 -5.78
CA SER A 98 2.25 17.14 -5.89
C SER A 98 3.43 17.10 -4.91
N MET A 99 3.34 16.30 -3.84
CA MET A 99 4.39 16.20 -2.83
C MET A 99 5.72 15.74 -3.44
N GLN A 100 6.80 16.40 -3.02
CA GLN A 100 8.17 16.04 -3.35
C GLN A 100 8.94 15.69 -2.08
N THR A 101 10.12 15.10 -2.21
CA THR A 101 11.09 14.97 -1.12
C THR A 101 11.25 16.31 -0.40
N GLY A 102 10.99 16.31 0.90
CA GLY A 102 10.95 17.51 1.74
C GLY A 102 9.54 17.95 2.15
N SER A 103 8.49 17.48 1.45
CA SER A 103 7.09 17.83 1.71
C SER A 103 6.17 16.64 1.99
N HIS A 104 6.69 15.41 2.08
CA HIS A 104 5.90 14.24 2.47
C HIS A 104 5.51 14.29 3.95
N VAL A 105 4.42 13.61 4.29
CA VAL A 105 3.82 13.62 5.64
C VAL A 105 4.77 13.11 6.72
N LEU A 106 5.59 12.09 6.40
CA LEU A 106 6.53 11.50 7.34
C LEU A 106 7.97 11.87 6.98
N ALA A 107 8.73 12.34 7.97
CA ALA A 107 10.12 12.79 7.80
C ALA A 107 11.04 11.73 7.17
N ALA A 108 10.82 10.43 7.46
CA ALA A 108 11.62 9.34 6.89
C ALA A 108 11.57 9.27 5.35
N PHE A 109 10.48 9.75 4.75
CA PHE A 109 10.28 9.78 3.29
C PHE A 109 10.72 11.11 2.66
N ASN A 110 11.27 12.01 3.47
CA ASN A 110 11.87 13.28 3.03
C ASN A 110 13.41 13.22 3.07
N LEU A 111 14.00 12.03 3.26
CA LEU A 111 15.43 11.81 3.25
C LEU A 111 15.88 11.37 1.86
N GLU A 112 16.95 11.97 1.36
CA GLU A 112 17.63 11.49 0.16
C GLU A 112 18.49 10.27 0.50
N TYR A 113 18.60 9.32 -0.43
CA TYR A 113 19.58 8.24 -0.31
C TYR A 113 20.89 8.74 -0.90
N ASP A 114 21.92 8.91 -0.07
CA ASP A 114 23.24 9.40 -0.48
C ASP A 114 24.10 8.27 -1.06
N SER A 115 23.80 7.03 -0.71
CA SER A 115 24.52 5.84 -1.12
C SER A 115 23.58 4.66 -1.43
N PHE A 116 24.11 3.66 -2.13
CA PHE A 116 23.39 2.38 -2.28
C PHE A 116 23.19 1.68 -0.93
N GLY A 117 24.07 1.93 0.04
CA GLY A 117 23.94 1.43 1.41
C GLY A 117 22.70 1.94 2.13
N ASP A 118 22.29 3.19 1.88
CA ASP A 118 21.07 3.77 2.45
C ASP A 118 19.82 3.06 1.94
N SER A 119 19.83 2.62 0.67
CA SER A 119 18.75 1.82 0.10
C SER A 119 18.62 0.46 0.82
N ILE A 120 19.75 -0.16 1.18
CA ILE A 120 19.76 -1.42 1.94
C ILE A 120 19.24 -1.20 3.36
N ALA A 121 19.72 -0.15 4.05
CA ALA A 121 19.29 0.17 5.40
C ALA A 121 17.78 0.50 5.45
N PHE A 122 17.28 1.26 4.48
CA PHE A 122 15.87 1.57 4.36
C PHE A 122 15.02 0.31 4.16
N ALA A 123 15.38 -0.54 3.19
CA ALA A 123 14.67 -1.80 2.94
C ALA A 123 14.73 -2.75 4.14
N ALA A 124 15.81 -2.73 4.93
CA ALA A 124 15.95 -3.57 6.12
C ALA A 124 15.09 -3.09 7.30
N PHE A 125 15.02 -1.78 7.53
CA PHE A 125 14.42 -1.21 8.73
C PHE A 125 13.09 -0.49 8.49
N ILE A 126 12.99 0.37 7.49
CA ILE A 126 11.80 1.18 7.23
C ILE A 126 10.67 0.35 6.61
N ASP A 127 10.97 -0.51 5.63
CA ASP A 127 9.97 -1.45 5.08
C ASP A 127 9.38 -2.35 6.17
N ARG A 128 10.20 -2.67 7.18
CA ARG A 128 9.75 -3.50 8.29
C ARG A 128 8.71 -2.79 9.14
N VAL A 129 8.88 -1.49 9.37
CA VAL A 129 7.86 -0.64 10.03
C VAL A 129 6.58 -0.63 9.20
N GLY A 130 6.68 -0.45 7.88
CA GLY A 130 5.53 -0.51 6.97
C GLY A 130 4.76 -1.82 7.09
N LYS A 131 5.45 -2.97 7.13
CA LYS A 131 4.83 -4.28 7.34
C LYS A 131 4.02 -4.37 8.64
N TYR A 132 4.54 -3.82 9.75
CA TYR A 132 3.81 -3.82 11.03
C TYR A 132 2.58 -2.92 10.95
N GLN A 133 2.70 -1.74 10.34
CA GLN A 133 1.57 -0.82 10.13
C GLN A 133 0.45 -1.47 9.29
N LEU A 134 0.77 -2.05 8.14
CA LEU A 134 -0.19 -2.75 7.28
C LEU A 134 -0.85 -3.94 8.00
N THR A 135 -0.08 -4.66 8.81
CA THR A 135 -0.60 -5.78 9.62
C THR A 135 -1.59 -5.30 10.66
N MET A 136 -1.41 -4.11 11.23
CA MET A 136 -2.38 -3.49 12.14
C MET A 136 -3.61 -2.98 11.40
N GLN A 137 -3.43 -2.37 10.23
CA GLN A 137 -4.53 -1.83 9.43
C GLN A 137 -5.44 -2.92 8.84
N LYS A 138 -4.99 -4.18 8.70
CA LYS A 138 -5.84 -5.29 8.20
C LYS A 138 -7.08 -5.54 9.07
N VAL A 139 -7.08 -5.10 10.33
CA VAL A 139 -8.22 -5.25 11.24
C VAL A 139 -9.02 -3.95 11.41
N ASN A 140 -8.75 -2.91 10.62
CA ASN A 140 -9.39 -1.60 10.68
C ASN A 140 -10.94 -1.70 10.69
N ALA A 141 -11.60 -0.87 11.49
CA ALA A 141 -13.06 -0.84 11.61
C ALA A 141 -13.77 -0.44 10.31
N TYR A 142 -13.07 0.23 9.40
CA TYR A 142 -13.50 0.51 8.03
C TYR A 142 -13.13 -0.63 7.09
N ALA A 143 -14.15 -1.29 6.54
CA ALA A 143 -13.99 -2.49 5.73
C ALA A 143 -13.15 -2.26 4.46
N PRO A 144 -13.33 -1.16 3.70
CA PRO A 144 -12.50 -0.91 2.51
C PRO A 144 -11.02 -0.75 2.83
N MET A 145 -10.66 -0.04 3.91
CA MET A 145 -9.26 0.04 4.38
C MET A 145 -8.73 -1.35 4.74
N ALA A 146 -9.47 -2.10 5.56
CA ALA A 146 -9.06 -3.45 5.98
C ALA A 146 -8.84 -4.40 4.80
N ALA A 147 -9.69 -4.33 3.77
CA ALA A 147 -9.60 -5.14 2.55
C ALA A 147 -8.42 -4.76 1.64
N SER A 148 -7.96 -3.52 1.69
CA SER A 148 -6.83 -3.04 0.89
C SER A 148 -5.47 -3.54 1.38
N MET A 149 -5.35 -3.90 2.67
CA MET A 149 -4.06 -4.25 3.28
C MET A 149 -3.48 -5.62 2.86
N PRO A 150 -4.25 -6.74 2.82
CA PRO A 150 -3.69 -8.04 2.49
C PRO A 150 -2.97 -8.10 1.13
N PRO A 151 -3.48 -7.47 0.05
CA PRO A 151 -2.73 -7.37 -1.20
C PRO A 151 -1.38 -6.64 -1.09
N MET A 152 -1.23 -5.72 -0.16
CA MET A 152 -0.02 -4.91 0.06
C MET A 152 1.05 -5.64 0.90
N LEU A 153 0.67 -6.70 1.62
CA LEU A 153 1.62 -7.47 2.43
C LEU A 153 2.56 -8.34 1.57
N PRO A 154 3.87 -8.40 1.91
CA PRO A 154 4.81 -9.30 1.27
C PRO A 154 4.35 -10.76 1.35
N GLY A 155 4.22 -11.44 0.20
CA GLY A 155 3.76 -12.84 0.10
C GLY A 155 2.33 -13.04 -0.43
N SER A 156 1.52 -11.98 -0.53
CA SER A 156 0.16 -12.04 -1.10
C SER A 156 0.11 -12.51 -2.56
N ARG A 157 1.23 -12.39 -3.27
CA ARG A 157 1.42 -12.87 -4.65
C ARG A 157 1.78 -14.34 -4.72
N ASP A 158 2.53 -14.84 -3.74
CA ASP A 158 3.03 -16.21 -3.76
C ASP A 158 1.90 -17.20 -3.42
N VAL A 159 0.98 -16.78 -2.54
CA VAL A 159 -0.26 -17.52 -2.26
C VAL A 159 -1.19 -17.55 -3.49
N ARG A 160 -1.41 -16.41 -4.16
CA ARG A 160 -2.25 -16.33 -5.37
C ARG A 160 -1.67 -17.07 -6.57
N ARG A 161 -0.34 -17.11 -6.72
CA ARG A 161 0.33 -17.94 -7.74
C ARG A 161 0.25 -19.43 -7.41
N ARG A 162 0.32 -19.81 -6.14
CA ARG A 162 0.16 -21.22 -5.72
C ARG A 162 -1.26 -21.73 -5.90
N THR A 163 -2.28 -20.94 -5.55
CA THR A 163 -3.69 -21.33 -5.77
C THR A 163 -4.04 -21.39 -7.24
N ARG A 164 -3.62 -20.42 -8.06
CA ARG A 164 -3.85 -20.46 -9.52
C ARG A 164 -3.16 -21.65 -10.20
N ARG A 165 -1.95 -22.02 -9.76
CA ARG A 165 -1.26 -23.24 -10.23
C ARG A 165 -1.85 -24.54 -9.72
N ALA A 166 -2.62 -24.52 -8.63
CA ALA A 166 -3.34 -25.69 -8.13
C ALA A 166 -4.61 -25.93 -8.96
N ASP A 167 -5.40 -24.87 -9.22
CA ASP A 167 -6.58 -24.94 -10.09
C ASP A 167 -6.21 -25.40 -11.52
N GLU A 168 -5.11 -24.91 -12.08
CA GLU A 168 -4.64 -25.30 -13.43
C GLU A 168 -4.16 -26.77 -13.51
N ARG A 169 -3.86 -27.42 -12.37
CA ARG A 169 -3.50 -28.86 -12.33
C ARG A 169 -4.72 -29.76 -12.19
N GLU A 170 -5.81 -29.26 -11.62
CA GLU A 170 -7.05 -30.03 -11.41
C GLU A 170 -7.91 -30.12 -12.68
N VAL A 171 -7.72 -29.20 -13.63
CA VAL A 171 -8.51 -29.12 -14.88
C VAL A 171 -7.95 -29.98 -16.03
N ARG A 172 -6.80 -30.66 -15.88
CA ARG A 172 -6.33 -31.60 -16.92
C ARG A 172 -7.14 -32.91 -16.84
N PRO A 173 -7.96 -33.27 -17.86
CA PRO A 173 -8.61 -34.56 -17.87
C PRO A 173 -7.54 -35.65 -18.02
N GLN A 174 -7.56 -36.65 -17.13
CA GLN A 174 -6.79 -37.87 -17.31
C GLN A 174 -7.27 -38.53 -18.60
N GLY A 175 -6.45 -38.47 -19.65
CA GLY A 175 -6.70 -39.20 -20.88
C GLY A 175 -6.73 -40.68 -20.57
N HIS A 176 -7.89 -41.30 -20.75
CA HIS A 176 -8.05 -42.74 -20.77
C HIS A 176 -7.23 -43.32 -21.92
N GLY A 177 -6.05 -43.84 -21.60
CA GLY A 177 -5.35 -44.79 -22.45
C GLY A 177 -5.75 -46.20 -22.03
N GLN A 178 -6.43 -46.92 -22.91
CA GLN A 178 -6.27 -48.36 -23.20
C GLN A 178 -7.39 -48.84 -24.14
N PRO A 179 -7.24 -49.98 -24.85
CA PRO A 179 -6.20 -51.01 -24.70
C PRO A 179 -5.12 -51.02 -25.77
#